data_AF-A0A6H5FY44-F1
#
_entry.id   AF-A0A6H5FY44-F1
#
_cell.length_a   1.000
_cell.length_b   1.000
_cell.length_c   1.000
_cell.angle_alpha   90.00
_cell.angle_beta   90.00
_cell.angle_gamma   90.00
#
_symmetry.space_group_name_H-M   'P 1'
#
loop_
_entity.id
_entity.type
_entity.pdbx_description
1 polymer ?
#
loop_
_entity_poly.entity_id
_entity_poly.type
_entity_poly.pdbx_seq_one_letter_code
_entity_poly.pdbx_strand_id
1 'polypeptide(L)'
;MYWLIGRQSTMTIGNKLLLYNQVLKPVWSYGAQLWGCTAPTNRQIIQRFQNSVLRCITDAPWYFRNDALHRELNVDSVDQVIKQRASAHLTRLRDHLNEEAVKLLDVEDLTRRLKRTKPHELA
;
A
#
# COMPACT_ATOMS: atom_id res chain seq x y z
N MET A 1 -6.78 1.94 -20.17
CA MET A 1 -5.72 2.78 -19.55
C MET A 1 -4.32 2.52 -20.10
N TYR A 2 -4.05 1.35 -20.72
CA TYR A 2 -2.74 1.05 -21.31
C TYR A 2 -2.28 2.09 -22.35
N TRP A 3 -3.19 2.74 -23.08
CA TRP A 3 -2.83 3.82 -24.02
C TRP A 3 -2.29 5.09 -23.35
N LEU A 4 -2.61 5.36 -22.07
CA LEU A 4 -2.12 6.55 -21.34
C LEU A 4 -0.84 6.28 -20.58
N ILE A 5 -0.79 5.16 -19.86
CA ILE A 5 0.30 4.82 -18.95
C ILE A 5 1.36 3.91 -19.62
N GLY A 6 1.03 3.35 -20.80
CA GLY A 6 1.87 2.43 -21.53
C GLY A 6 3.21 3.02 -22.00
N ARG A 7 4.11 2.12 -22.38
CA ARG A 7 5.46 2.45 -22.90
C ARG A 7 5.41 3.37 -24.11
N GLN A 8 4.46 3.14 -25.02
CA GLN A 8 4.28 3.90 -26.26
C GLN A 8 3.56 5.25 -26.07
N SER A 9 3.07 5.55 -24.87
CA SER A 9 2.43 6.84 -24.60
C SER A 9 3.45 7.96 -24.58
N THR A 10 3.15 9.06 -25.30
CA THR A 10 3.97 10.27 -25.41
C THR A 10 4.01 11.12 -24.14
N MET A 11 3.22 10.75 -23.11
CA MET A 11 3.18 11.47 -21.84
C MET A 11 4.50 11.36 -21.08
N THR A 12 4.83 12.41 -20.33
CA THR A 12 5.99 12.40 -19.42
C THR A 12 5.80 11.38 -18.30
N ILE A 13 6.91 10.87 -17.76
CA ILE A 13 6.92 9.94 -16.62
C ILE A 13 6.13 10.52 -15.44
N GLY A 14 6.31 11.81 -15.15
CA GLY A 14 5.60 12.50 -14.07
C GLY A 14 4.07 12.46 -14.23
N ASN A 15 3.55 12.71 -15.44
CA ASN A 15 2.11 12.68 -15.68
C ASN A 15 1.54 11.24 -15.60
N LYS A 16 2.29 10.26 -16.10
CA LYS A 16 1.91 8.84 -15.95
C LYS A 16 1.91 8.40 -14.49
N LEU A 17 2.88 8.87 -13.71
CA LEU A 17 2.97 8.61 -12.27
C LEU A 17 1.83 9.28 -11.49
N LEU A 18 1.46 10.50 -11.87
CA LEU A 18 0.31 11.21 -11.32
C LEU A 18 -0.99 10.42 -11.57
N LEU A 19 -1.19 9.88 -12.77
CA LEU A 19 -2.32 8.99 -13.06
C LEU A 19 -2.30 7.71 -12.20
N TYR A 20 -1.14 7.10 -12.02
CA TYR A 20 -1.00 5.97 -11.10
C TYR A 20 -1.44 6.35 -9.68
N ASN A 21 -0.97 7.48 -9.15
CA ASN A 21 -1.27 7.94 -7.80
C ASN A 21 -2.76 8.32 -7.61
N GLN A 22 -3.40 8.85 -8.64
CA GLN A 22 -4.80 9.30 -8.56
C GLN A 22 -5.82 8.21 -8.86
N VAL A 23 -5.49 7.24 -9.72
CA VAL A 23 -6.48 6.25 -10.18
C VAL A 23 -6.15 4.85 -9.69
N LEU A 24 -4.91 4.39 -9.84
CA LEU A 24 -4.56 3.00 -9.53
C LEU A 24 -4.22 2.80 -8.05
N LYS A 25 -3.48 3.72 -7.44
CA LYS A 25 -3.11 3.67 -6.01
C LYS A 25 -4.34 3.64 -5.09
N PRO A 26 -5.39 4.47 -5.31
CA PRO A 26 -6.58 4.45 -4.45
C PRO A 26 -7.36 3.13 -4.53
N VAL A 27 -7.43 2.48 -5.71
CA VAL A 27 -8.17 1.23 -5.90
C VAL A 27 -7.69 0.14 -4.95
N TRP A 28 -6.38 -0.10 -4.87
CA TRP A 28 -5.87 -1.10 -3.94
C TRP A 28 -5.75 -0.54 -2.52
N SER A 29 -5.29 0.71 -2.33
CA SER A 29 -5.04 1.25 -1.00
C SER A 29 -6.30 1.48 -0.17
N TYR A 30 -7.47 1.66 -0.79
CA TYR A 30 -8.75 1.70 -0.09
C TYR A 30 -9.03 0.40 0.67
N GLY A 31 -8.83 -0.75 0.01
CA GLY A 31 -9.03 -2.05 0.62
C GLY A 31 -7.95 -2.44 1.64
N ALA A 32 -6.86 -1.69 1.75
CA ALA A 32 -5.72 -2.04 2.61
C ALA A 32 -6.12 -2.20 4.09
N GLN A 33 -7.17 -1.54 4.56
CA GLN A 33 -7.69 -1.74 5.91
C GLN A 33 -8.29 -3.14 6.10
N LEU A 34 -8.89 -3.71 5.04
CA LEU A 34 -9.50 -5.04 5.06
C LEU A 34 -8.47 -6.14 4.83
N TRP A 35 -7.61 -5.99 3.81
CA TRP A 35 -6.68 -7.04 3.41
C TRP A 35 -5.23 -6.82 3.85
N GLY A 36 -4.87 -5.69 4.46
CA GLY A 36 -3.50 -5.39 4.89
C GLY A 36 -2.93 -6.39 5.91
N CYS A 37 -3.80 -6.96 6.74
CA CYS A 37 -3.46 -8.01 7.71
C CYS A 37 -3.38 -9.43 7.11
N THR A 38 -3.55 -9.59 5.80
CA THR A 38 -3.51 -10.92 5.15
C THR A 38 -2.10 -11.50 5.11
N ALA A 39 -1.99 -12.74 4.62
CA ALA A 39 -0.70 -13.39 4.42
C ALA A 39 0.22 -12.57 3.49
N PRO A 40 1.55 -12.59 3.72
CA PRO A 40 2.50 -11.83 2.90
C PRO A 40 2.42 -12.20 1.42
N THR A 41 2.09 -13.46 1.10
CA THR A 41 1.88 -13.93 -0.28
C THR A 41 0.77 -13.18 -1.00
N ASN A 42 -0.32 -12.83 -0.30
CA ASN A 42 -1.43 -12.07 -0.88
C ASN A 42 -1.04 -10.60 -1.09
N ARG A 43 -0.33 -9.99 -0.14
CA ARG A 43 0.20 -8.63 -0.30
C ARG A 43 1.18 -8.52 -1.47
N GLN A 44 2.00 -9.55 -1.68
CA GLN A 44 2.94 -9.61 -2.80
C GLN A 44 2.25 -9.57 -4.18
N ILE A 45 1.01 -10.05 -4.31
CA ILE A 45 0.27 -9.96 -5.58
C ILE A 45 0.07 -8.49 -5.97
N ILE A 46 -0.32 -7.66 -5.00
CA ILE A 46 -0.54 -6.22 -5.21
C ILE A 46 0.80 -5.50 -5.42
N GLN A 47 1.86 -5.92 -4.72
CA GLN A 47 3.22 -5.39 -4.96
C GLN A 47 3.69 -5.70 -6.38
N ARG A 48 3.47 -6.91 -6.90
CA ARG A 48 3.81 -7.26 -8.29
C ARG A 48 3.03 -6.43 -9.29
N PHE A 49 1.75 -6.17 -9.02
CA PHE A 49 0.94 -5.25 -9.82
C PHE A 49 1.54 -3.84 -9.83
N GLN A 50 1.87 -3.28 -8.66
CA GLN A 50 2.53 -1.98 -8.55
C GLN A 50 3.86 -1.96 -9.33
N ASN A 51 4.74 -2.95 -9.14
CA ASN A 51 6.02 -3.03 -9.84
C ASN A 51 5.84 -3.11 -11.36
N SER A 52 4.84 -3.87 -11.84
CA SER A 52 4.52 -3.97 -13.26
C SER A 52 4.09 -2.63 -13.85
N VAL A 53 3.26 -1.88 -13.13
CA VAL A 53 2.82 -0.54 -13.55
C VAL A 53 4.00 0.44 -13.56
N LEU A 54 4.82 0.48 -12.51
CA LEU A 54 5.98 1.39 -12.45
C LEU A 54 6.97 1.09 -13.58
N ARG A 55 7.24 -0.18 -13.87
CA ARG A 55 8.10 -0.57 -15.01
C ARG A 55 7.50 -0.17 -16.35
N CYS A 56 6.17 -0.21 -16.49
CA CYS A 56 5.49 0.24 -17.69
C CYS A 56 5.60 1.76 -17.88
N ILE A 57 5.53 2.52 -16.78
CA ILE A 57 5.67 3.98 -16.77
C ILE A 57 7.07 4.42 -17.21
N THR A 58 8.11 3.75 -16.69
CA THR A 58 9.52 4.13 -16.93
C THR A 58 10.16 3.39 -18.10
N ASP A 59 9.42 2.49 -18.74
CA ASP A 59 9.96 1.53 -19.73
C ASP A 59 11.19 0.74 -19.22
N ALA A 60 11.22 0.44 -17.93
CA ALA A 60 12.38 -0.21 -17.31
C ALA A 60 12.52 -1.69 -17.78
N PRO A 61 13.76 -2.15 -18.05
CA PRO A 61 14.01 -3.54 -18.40
C PRO A 61 13.82 -4.49 -17.21
N TRP A 62 13.65 -5.78 -17.49
CA TRP A 62 13.29 -6.78 -16.48
C TRP A 62 14.34 -6.95 -15.36
N TYR A 63 15.61 -6.72 -15.69
CA TYR A 63 16.75 -6.83 -14.76
C TYR A 63 16.92 -5.62 -13.85
N PHE A 64 16.19 -4.53 -14.08
CA PHE A 64 16.24 -3.35 -13.22
C PHE A 64 15.61 -3.67 -11.86
N ARG A 65 16.34 -3.36 -10.77
CA ARG A 65 15.90 -3.68 -9.41
C ARG A 65 14.66 -2.87 -9.05
N ASN A 66 13.64 -3.54 -8.50
CA ASN A 66 12.40 -2.87 -8.08
C ASN A 66 12.67 -1.82 -7.00
N ASP A 67 13.56 -2.12 -6.05
CA ASP A 67 13.87 -1.20 -4.95
C ASP A 67 14.51 0.11 -5.46
N ALA A 68 15.33 0.02 -6.51
CA ALA A 68 15.89 1.19 -7.18
C ALA A 68 14.78 2.00 -7.86
N LEU A 69 13.86 1.33 -8.56
CA LEU A 69 12.72 1.98 -9.23
C LEU A 69 11.83 2.73 -8.24
N HIS A 70 11.55 2.12 -7.09
CA HIS A 70 10.78 2.75 -6.02
C HIS A 70 11.47 4.00 -5.46
N ARG A 71 12.80 3.92 -5.26
CA ARG A 71 13.60 5.04 -4.78
C ARG A 71 13.66 6.20 -5.78
N GLU A 72 13.90 5.90 -7.06
CA GLU A 72 14.01 6.92 -8.11
C GLU A 72 12.67 7.63 -8.38
N LEU A 73 11.55 6.88 -8.35
CA LEU A 73 10.22 7.45 -8.54
C LEU A 73 9.61 8.04 -7.27
N ASN A 74 10.28 7.89 -6.11
CA ASN A 74 9.78 8.27 -4.79
C ASN A 74 8.37 7.70 -4.51
N VAL A 75 8.20 6.39 -4.76
CA VAL A 75 6.94 5.67 -4.56
C VAL A 75 7.09 4.68 -3.42
N ASP A 76 6.25 4.81 -2.41
CA ASP A 76 6.17 3.83 -1.32
C ASP A 76 5.73 2.45 -1.82
N SER A 77 6.32 1.40 -1.25
CA SER A 77 5.86 0.03 -1.43
C SER A 77 4.47 -0.18 -0.82
N VAL A 78 3.78 -1.23 -1.27
CA VAL A 78 2.45 -1.58 -0.74
C VAL A 78 2.49 -1.78 0.77
N ASP A 79 3.52 -2.47 1.28
CA ASP A 79 3.69 -2.70 2.72
C ASP A 79 3.93 -1.38 3.48
N GLN A 80 4.73 -0.46 2.94
CA GLN A 80 4.93 0.85 3.56
C GLN A 80 3.62 1.64 3.65
N VAL A 81 2.82 1.64 2.58
CA VAL A 81 1.50 2.30 2.59
C VAL A 81 0.55 1.65 3.61
N ILE A 82 0.57 0.32 3.74
CA ILE A 82 -0.24 -0.38 4.76
C ILE A 82 0.16 0.07 6.16
N LYS A 83 1.46 0.12 6.47
CA LYS A 83 1.97 0.59 7.77
C LYS A 83 1.56 2.03 8.06
N GLN A 84 1.74 2.93 7.10
CA GLN A 84 1.32 4.33 7.23
C GLN A 84 -0.20 4.46 7.48
N ARG A 85 -1.02 3.64 6.81
CA ARG A 85 -2.48 3.64 7.02
C ARG A 85 -2.84 3.08 8.40
N ALA A 86 -2.15 2.06 8.87
CA ALA A 86 -2.34 1.48 10.19
C ALA A 86 -1.97 2.48 11.30
N SER A 87 -0.82 3.14 11.20
CA SER A 87 -0.37 4.14 12.18
C SER A 87 -1.28 5.37 12.21
N ALA A 88 -1.71 5.86 11.05
CA ALA A 88 -2.68 6.96 10.97
C ALA A 88 -4.04 6.58 11.57
N HIS A 89 -4.50 5.34 11.38
CA HIS A 89 -5.73 4.86 11.99
C HIS A 89 -5.61 4.77 13.52
N LEU A 90 -4.50 4.23 14.01
CA LEU A 90 -4.23 4.11 15.44
C LEU A 90 -4.12 5.48 16.13
N THR A 91 -3.48 6.45 15.49
CA THR A 91 -3.42 7.85 15.99
C THR A 91 -4.83 8.44 16.10
N ARG A 92 -5.64 8.31 15.04
CA ARG A 92 -7.04 8.77 15.04
C ARG A 92 -7.90 8.08 16.11
N LEU A 93 -7.62 6.83 16.42
CA LEU A 93 -8.38 6.08 17.43
C LEU A 93 -8.01 6.53 18.85
N ARG A 94 -6.73 6.84 19.09
CA ARG A 94 -6.25 7.40 20.37
C ARG A 94 -6.84 8.77 20.67
N ASP A 95 -6.94 9.61 19.65
CA ASP A 95 -7.46 10.97 19.78
C ASP A 95 -9.00 11.04 19.69
N HIS A 96 -9.67 9.88 19.66
CA HIS A 96 -11.10 9.82 19.46
C HIS A 96 -11.86 10.20 20.74
N LEU A 97 -12.87 11.06 20.61
CA LEU A 97 -13.67 11.56 21.74
C LEU A 97 -14.43 10.45 22.49
N ASN A 98 -14.82 9.39 21.78
CA ASN A 98 -15.51 8.25 22.38
C ASN A 98 -14.52 7.31 23.08
N GLU A 99 -14.64 7.20 24.40
CA GLU A 99 -13.83 6.29 25.24
C GLU A 99 -13.93 4.82 24.80
N GLU A 100 -15.11 4.37 24.33
CA GLU A 100 -15.29 3.00 23.84
C GLU A 100 -14.46 2.72 22.58
N ALA A 101 -14.21 3.73 21.75
CA ALA A 101 -13.34 3.58 20.60
C ALA A 101 -11.87 3.40 21.03
N VAL A 102 -11.44 4.11 22.08
CA VAL A 102 -10.08 4.00 22.64
C VAL A 102 -9.87 2.61 23.25
N LYS A 103 -10.89 2.04 23.92
CA LYS A 103 -10.84 0.67 24.48
C LYS A 103 -10.56 -0.41 23.44
N LEU A 104 -10.80 -0.18 22.14
CA LEU A 104 -10.42 -1.11 21.08
C LEU A 104 -8.88 -1.28 20.92
N LEU A 105 -8.09 -0.39 21.51
CA LEU A 105 -6.63 -0.50 21.58
C LEU A 105 -6.15 -1.37 22.75
N ASP A 106 -7.05 -1.77 23.64
CA ASP A 106 -6.70 -2.65 24.74
C ASP A 106 -6.41 -4.07 24.23
N VAL A 107 -5.21 -4.55 24.51
CA VAL A 107 -4.66 -5.82 23.99
C VAL A 107 -4.35 -6.79 25.14
N GLU A 108 -4.60 -6.40 26.39
CA GLU A 108 -4.13 -7.12 27.59
C GLU A 108 -4.67 -8.56 27.68
N ASP A 109 -5.91 -8.82 27.23
CA ASP A 109 -6.57 -10.13 27.32
C ASP A 109 -6.79 -10.85 25.97
N LEU A 110 -5.93 -10.62 24.96
CA LEU A 110 -6.09 -11.29 23.66
C LEU A 110 -5.70 -12.78 23.70
N THR A 111 -6.66 -13.63 24.09
CA THR A 111 -6.59 -15.07 23.80
C THR A 111 -6.86 -15.31 22.31
N ARG A 112 -5.89 -15.91 21.60
CA ARG A 112 -5.99 -16.12 20.15
C ARG A 112 -5.89 -17.59 19.78
N ARG A 113 -6.92 -18.09 19.09
CA ARG A 113 -6.88 -19.44 18.48
C ARG A 113 -5.93 -19.54 17.28
N LEU A 114 -5.88 -18.49 16.45
CA LEU A 114 -5.10 -18.48 15.19
C LEU A 114 -4.06 -17.36 15.18
N LYS A 115 -2.87 -17.65 14.64
CA LYS A 115 -1.77 -16.69 14.43
C LYS A 115 -2.05 -15.80 13.20
N ARG A 116 -3.03 -14.91 13.30
CA ARG A 116 -3.32 -13.90 12.26
C ARG A 116 -2.75 -12.55 12.69
N THR A 117 -2.11 -11.85 11.76
CA THR A 117 -1.68 -10.46 11.98
C THR A 117 -2.89 -9.59 12.30
N LYS A 118 -2.76 -8.71 13.29
CA LYS A 118 -3.80 -7.76 13.68
C LYS A 118 -3.42 -6.33 13.29
N PRO A 119 -4.39 -5.41 13.14
CA PRO A 119 -4.12 -4.04 12.74
C PRO A 119 -3.10 -3.29 13.61
N HIS A 120 -3.09 -3.52 14.93
CA HIS A 120 -2.13 -2.91 15.85
C HIS A 120 -0.70 -3.44 15.68
N GLU A 121 -0.51 -4.61 15.06
CA GLU A 121 0.80 -5.22 14.80
C GLU A 121 1.40 -4.75 13.46
N LEU A 122 0.63 -3.99 12.68
CA LEU A 122 1.07 -3.40 11.42
C LEU A 122 1.70 -2.01 11.61
N ALA A 123 1.39 -1.33 12.73
CA ALA A 123 1.82 0.04 13.00
C ALA A 123 3.31 0.12 13.37
#